data_AF-A0A176Q9M4-F1
#
_entry.id   AF-A0A176Q9M4-F1
#
_cell.length_a   1.000
_cell.length_b   1.000
_cell.length_c   1.000
_cell.angle_alpha   90.00
_cell.angle_beta   90.00
_cell.angle_gamma   90.00
#
_symmetry.space_group_name_H-M   'P 1'
#
loop_
_entity.id
_entity.type
_entity.pdbx_description
1 polymer ?
#
loop_
_entity_poly.entity_id
_entity_poly.type
_entity_poly.pdbx_seq_one_letter_code
_entity_poly.pdbx_strand_id
1 'polypeptide(L)'
;MSDRSQTQPAVAVNPEAGEHRVVADPELLAACERAIEVTYERHPYYAARYSERGRRFSSSDSGWLARLGTADPDHAWGQVSWLAQVLAARGMPTVLLEEHLALLAEQIRSVEGEQARADGLAGLSRRLRRARLGALDHDTFVELERDLEVRTAGESTQLPRAGLLVVSAVADELRGLEGVESSLLQWLADPEVFSPTWARAVRTTADRARAAASPVGVGQR
;
A
#
# COMPACT_ATOMS: atom_id res chain seq x y z
N MET A 1 26.92 9.12 -20.69
CA MET A 1 25.94 9.24 -19.59
C MET A 1 24.56 9.15 -20.23
N SER A 2 23.82 8.07 -20.00
CA SER A 2 22.44 7.97 -20.48
C SER A 2 21.58 9.00 -19.78
N ASP A 3 20.67 9.62 -20.52
CA ASP A 3 19.71 10.58 -19.98
C ASP A 3 18.65 9.84 -19.14
N ARG A 4 18.85 9.80 -17.83
CA ARG A 4 17.96 9.12 -16.85
C ARG A 4 16.65 9.85 -16.59
N SER A 5 16.41 10.98 -17.29
CA SER A 5 15.11 11.65 -17.34
C SER A 5 14.17 11.03 -18.38
N GLN A 6 14.68 10.17 -19.25
CA GLN A 6 13.88 9.51 -20.27
C GLN A 6 12.75 8.68 -19.68
N THR A 7 11.62 8.74 -20.38
CA THR A 7 10.41 8.01 -20.03
C THR A 7 9.94 7.19 -21.22
N GLN A 8 9.13 6.17 -20.95
CA GLN A 8 8.48 5.36 -21.97
C GLN A 8 7.01 5.12 -21.61
N PRO A 9 6.15 4.74 -22.57
CA PRO A 9 4.79 4.33 -22.27
C PRO A 9 4.77 3.08 -21.37
N ALA A 10 3.85 2.99 -20.41
CA ALA A 10 3.75 1.84 -19.51
C ALA A 10 3.48 0.52 -20.25
N VAL A 11 2.79 0.58 -21.40
CA VAL A 11 2.59 -0.58 -22.28
C VAL A 11 3.90 -1.25 -22.73
N ALA A 12 5.02 -0.51 -22.75
CA ALA A 12 6.34 -1.08 -23.06
C ALA A 12 6.90 -1.97 -21.93
N VAL A 13 6.42 -1.80 -20.69
CA VAL A 13 6.80 -2.61 -19.51
C VAL A 13 5.74 -3.67 -19.20
N ASN A 14 4.46 -3.32 -19.34
CA ASN A 14 3.33 -4.22 -19.14
C ASN A 14 2.31 -4.03 -20.27
N PRO A 15 2.14 -5.01 -21.18
CA PRO A 15 1.20 -4.89 -22.30
C PRO A 15 -0.28 -4.68 -21.90
N GLU A 16 -0.66 -5.00 -20.65
CA GLU A 16 -2.02 -4.73 -20.12
C GLU A 16 -2.17 -3.33 -19.51
N ALA A 17 -1.10 -2.55 -19.44
CA ALA A 17 -1.13 -1.18 -18.94
C ALA A 17 -1.51 -0.17 -20.05
N GLY A 18 -1.84 1.06 -19.63
CA GLY A 18 -2.13 2.16 -20.54
C GLY A 18 -0.88 2.88 -21.07
N GLU A 19 -1.08 4.08 -21.61
CA GLU A 19 -0.01 4.89 -22.21
C GLU A 19 0.67 5.86 -21.24
N HIS A 20 0.34 5.80 -19.94
CA HIS A 20 0.95 6.65 -18.94
C HIS A 20 2.48 6.46 -18.91
N ARG A 21 3.21 7.51 -18.56
CA ARG A 21 4.67 7.53 -18.68
C ARG A 21 5.33 6.93 -17.44
N VAL A 22 6.22 5.97 -17.66
CA VAL A 22 7.09 5.34 -16.66
C VAL A 22 8.55 5.67 -16.94
N VAL A 23 9.44 5.44 -15.97
CA VAL A 23 10.89 5.53 -16.19
C VAL A 23 11.34 4.57 -17.31
N ALA A 24 12.31 4.99 -18.12
CA ALA A 24 12.88 4.15 -19.19
C ALA A 24 14.28 3.61 -18.86
N ASP A 25 14.94 4.16 -17.84
CA ASP A 25 16.28 3.72 -17.45
C ASP A 25 16.26 2.27 -16.93
N PRO A 26 17.10 1.36 -17.47
CA PRO A 26 17.11 -0.04 -17.07
C PRO A 26 17.49 -0.28 -15.60
N GLU A 27 18.35 0.54 -15.00
CA GLU A 27 18.75 0.37 -13.59
C GLU A 27 17.61 0.77 -12.66
N LEU A 28 16.88 1.82 -13.00
CA LEU A 28 15.65 2.21 -12.29
C LEU A 28 14.54 1.16 -12.43
N LEU A 29 14.35 0.58 -13.63
CA LEU A 29 13.39 -0.51 -13.82
C LEU A 29 13.79 -1.76 -13.02
N ALA A 30 15.07 -2.12 -12.99
CA ALA A 30 15.56 -3.21 -12.15
C ALA A 30 15.36 -2.93 -10.65
N ALA A 31 15.50 -1.67 -10.21
CA ALA A 31 15.19 -1.27 -8.84
C ALA A 31 13.69 -1.40 -8.52
N CYS A 32 12.81 -1.08 -9.47
CA CYS A 32 11.37 -1.30 -9.35
C CYS A 32 11.05 -2.78 -9.15
N GLU A 33 11.61 -3.67 -9.97
CA GLU A 33 11.38 -5.11 -9.86
C GLU A 33 11.84 -5.68 -8.51
N ARG A 34 13.03 -5.28 -8.03
CA ARG A 34 13.49 -5.68 -6.67
C ARG A 34 12.54 -5.19 -5.58
N ALA A 35 11.99 -3.99 -5.70
CA ALA A 35 11.04 -3.46 -4.73
C ALA A 35 9.71 -4.24 -4.77
N ILE A 36 9.25 -4.65 -5.95
CA ILE A 36 8.05 -5.49 -6.13
C ILE A 36 8.27 -6.87 -5.49
N GLU A 37 9.41 -7.51 -5.73
CA GLU A 37 9.75 -8.81 -5.13
C GLU A 37 9.66 -8.74 -3.61
N VAL A 38 10.35 -7.79 -2.98
CA VAL A 38 10.30 -7.61 -1.52
C VAL A 38 8.90 -7.23 -1.03
N THR A 39 8.13 -6.46 -1.82
CA THR A 39 6.74 -6.11 -1.47
C THR A 39 5.86 -7.36 -1.41
N TYR A 40 5.97 -8.26 -2.39
CA TYR A 40 5.20 -9.50 -2.46
C TYR A 40 5.61 -10.51 -1.37
N GLU A 41 6.90 -10.58 -1.04
CA GLU A 41 7.39 -11.37 0.09
C GLU A 41 6.84 -10.87 1.43
N ARG A 42 6.82 -9.54 1.64
CA ARG A 42 6.33 -8.93 2.89
C ARG A 42 4.82 -8.94 3.02
N HIS A 43 4.08 -9.00 1.91
CA HIS A 43 2.62 -8.94 1.88
C HIS A 43 2.04 -10.06 1.02
N PRO A 44 1.92 -11.29 1.57
CA PRO A 44 1.27 -12.41 0.88
C PRO A 44 -0.15 -12.11 0.38
N TYR A 45 -0.79 -11.09 0.97
CA TYR A 45 -2.06 -10.53 0.53
C TYR A 45 -2.13 -10.24 -0.98
N TYR A 46 -1.07 -9.69 -1.57
CA TYR A 46 -1.08 -9.37 -3.00
C TYR A 46 -1.29 -10.61 -3.86
N ALA A 47 -0.53 -11.68 -3.59
CA ALA A 47 -0.64 -12.93 -4.32
C ALA A 47 -1.97 -13.62 -4.03
N ALA A 48 -2.40 -13.66 -2.77
CA ALA A 48 -3.63 -14.31 -2.34
C ALA A 48 -4.88 -13.68 -2.99
N ARG A 49 -4.94 -12.35 -3.10
CA ARG A 49 -6.12 -11.64 -3.62
C ARG A 49 -6.08 -11.34 -5.12
N TYR A 50 -4.91 -11.02 -5.69
CA TYR A 50 -4.81 -10.49 -7.06
C TYR A 50 -4.00 -11.37 -8.02
N SER A 51 -3.41 -12.45 -7.49
CA SER A 51 -2.67 -13.44 -8.28
C SER A 51 -1.55 -12.82 -9.14
N GLU A 52 -1.08 -13.56 -10.15
CA GLU A 52 -0.07 -13.13 -11.12
C GLU A 52 -0.47 -11.83 -11.86
N ARG A 53 -1.78 -11.61 -12.06
CA ARG A 53 -2.25 -10.42 -12.76
C ARG A 53 -1.94 -9.14 -11.99
N GLY A 54 -2.10 -9.14 -10.67
CA GLY A 54 -1.71 -8.00 -9.83
C GLY A 54 -0.21 -7.68 -9.94
N ARG A 55 0.64 -8.70 -10.11
CA ARG A 55 2.09 -8.52 -10.21
C ARG A 55 2.47 -7.74 -11.47
N ARG A 56 1.81 -8.01 -12.60
CA ARG A 56 2.06 -7.31 -13.87
C ARG A 56 1.73 -5.82 -13.80
N PHE A 57 0.64 -5.44 -13.12
CA PHE A 57 0.32 -4.04 -12.88
C PHE A 57 1.32 -3.36 -11.93
N SER A 58 1.88 -4.11 -10.97
CA SER A 58 2.90 -3.58 -10.06
C SER A 58 4.15 -3.10 -10.80
N SER A 59 4.55 -3.73 -11.90
CA SER A 59 5.69 -3.28 -12.73
C SER A 59 5.45 -1.91 -13.36
N SER A 60 4.28 -1.70 -13.97
CA SER A 60 3.92 -0.38 -14.52
C SER A 60 3.75 0.68 -13.44
N ASP A 61 3.08 0.34 -12.33
CA ASP A 61 2.84 1.27 -11.23
C ASP A 61 4.15 1.69 -10.54
N SER A 62 5.07 0.75 -10.30
CA SER A 62 6.38 1.05 -9.72
C SER A 62 7.20 1.98 -10.61
N GLY A 63 7.22 1.73 -11.93
CA GLY A 63 7.92 2.59 -12.88
C GLY A 63 7.31 3.99 -13.00
N TRP A 64 5.99 4.11 -12.82
CA TRP A 64 5.30 5.40 -12.75
C TRP A 64 5.60 6.13 -11.44
N LEU A 65 5.52 5.44 -10.30
CA LEU A 65 5.85 5.97 -8.97
C LEU A 65 7.30 6.47 -8.94
N ALA A 66 8.24 5.72 -9.48
CA ALA A 66 9.65 6.13 -9.58
C ALA A 66 9.81 7.49 -10.28
N ARG A 67 8.96 7.83 -11.25
CA ARG A 67 8.97 9.16 -11.90
C ARG A 67 8.58 10.29 -10.95
N LEU A 68 7.70 10.02 -9.99
CA LEU A 68 7.22 11.03 -9.04
C LEU A 68 8.29 11.46 -8.03
N GLY A 69 9.33 10.66 -7.83
CA GLY A 69 10.40 10.96 -6.86
C GLY A 69 11.19 12.24 -7.16
N THR A 70 11.17 12.72 -8.41
CA THR A 70 11.81 13.99 -8.82
C THR A 70 10.81 15.05 -9.29
N ALA A 71 9.50 14.77 -9.19
CA ALA A 71 8.47 15.75 -9.51
C ALA A 71 8.35 16.81 -8.41
N ASP A 72 7.62 17.89 -8.71
CA ASP A 72 7.21 18.84 -7.69
C ASP A 72 6.50 18.13 -6.52
N PRO A 73 6.85 18.41 -5.24
CA PRO A 73 6.33 17.67 -4.09
C PRO A 73 4.80 17.67 -3.96
N ASP A 74 4.14 18.78 -4.29
CA ASP A 74 2.67 18.88 -4.18
C ASP A 74 1.99 18.15 -5.33
N HIS A 75 2.55 18.25 -6.55
CA HIS A 75 2.10 17.42 -7.66
C HIS A 75 2.26 15.92 -7.37
N ALA A 76 3.44 15.49 -6.91
CA ALA A 76 3.74 14.11 -6.58
C ALA A 76 2.79 13.58 -5.49
N TRP A 77 2.52 14.38 -4.47
CA TRP A 77 1.54 14.04 -3.45
C TRP A 77 0.12 13.92 -4.00
N GLY A 78 -0.30 14.81 -4.89
CA GLY A 78 -1.60 14.73 -5.56
C GLY A 78 -1.77 13.43 -6.34
N GLN A 79 -0.73 13.00 -7.07
CA GLN A 79 -0.72 11.73 -7.81
C GLN A 79 -0.76 10.51 -6.88
N VAL A 80 0.04 10.48 -5.81
CA VAL A 80 0.03 9.39 -4.81
C VAL A 80 -1.31 9.32 -4.07
N SER A 81 -1.90 10.47 -3.73
CA SER A 81 -3.19 10.54 -3.04
C SER A 81 -4.32 10.01 -3.93
N TRP A 82 -4.30 10.38 -5.21
CA TRP A 82 -5.24 9.85 -6.20
C TRP A 82 -5.08 8.33 -6.35
N LEU A 83 -3.85 7.82 -6.48
CA LEU A 83 -3.62 6.37 -6.57
C LEU A 83 -4.14 5.66 -5.31
N ALA A 84 -3.87 6.20 -4.12
CA ALA A 84 -4.38 5.66 -2.87
C ALA A 84 -5.91 5.53 -2.86
N GLN A 85 -6.65 6.51 -3.39
CA GLN A 85 -8.12 6.43 -3.52
C GLN A 85 -8.55 5.35 -4.53
N VAL A 86 -7.86 5.23 -5.66
CA VAL A 86 -8.12 4.19 -6.65
C VAL A 86 -7.89 2.79 -6.06
N LEU A 87 -6.83 2.61 -5.28
CA LEU A 87 -6.49 1.35 -4.62
C LEU A 87 -7.43 1.05 -3.44
N ALA A 88 -7.89 2.06 -2.71
CA ALA A 88 -8.85 1.93 -1.61
C ALA A 88 -10.13 1.19 -2.05
N ALA A 89 -10.75 1.58 -3.18
CA ALA A 89 -11.95 0.91 -3.69
C ALA A 89 -11.74 -0.58 -4.01
N ARG A 90 -10.48 -1.01 -4.21
CA ARG A 90 -10.11 -2.41 -4.43
C ARG A 90 -9.80 -3.15 -3.13
N GLY A 91 -9.92 -2.49 -1.98
CA GLY A 91 -9.57 -3.05 -0.68
C GLY A 91 -8.06 -3.10 -0.45
N MET A 92 -7.29 -2.19 -1.05
CA MET A 92 -5.86 -2.03 -0.78
C MET A 92 -5.66 -0.82 0.15
N PRO A 93 -5.45 -1.04 1.46
CA PRO A 93 -5.16 0.05 2.39
C PRO A 93 -3.82 0.71 2.06
N THR A 94 -3.71 1.99 2.38
CA THR A 94 -2.57 2.82 2.01
C THR A 94 -1.25 2.40 2.65
N VAL A 95 -1.28 1.58 3.70
CA VAL A 95 -0.07 0.95 4.25
C VAL A 95 0.68 0.14 3.20
N LEU A 96 -0.04 -0.46 2.23
CA LEU A 96 0.56 -1.20 1.13
C LEU A 96 1.37 -0.28 0.21
N LEU A 97 0.78 0.85 -0.19
CA LEU A 97 1.46 1.86 -1.01
C LEU A 97 2.58 2.57 -0.23
N GLU A 98 2.37 2.84 1.06
CA GLU A 98 3.34 3.41 2.00
C GLU A 98 4.62 2.56 2.05
N GLU A 99 4.47 1.25 2.29
CA GLU A 99 5.60 0.33 2.40
C GLU A 99 6.26 0.10 1.05
N HIS A 100 5.49 0.00 -0.04
CA HIS A 100 6.05 -0.12 -1.37
C HIS A 100 6.88 1.11 -1.75
N LEU A 101 6.41 2.33 -1.47
CA LEU A 101 7.18 3.56 -1.70
C LEU A 101 8.49 3.60 -0.89
N ALA A 102 8.47 3.10 0.35
CA ALA A 102 9.68 3.00 1.18
C ALA A 102 10.69 2.01 0.58
N LEU A 103 10.23 0.84 0.14
CA LEU A 103 11.05 -0.18 -0.52
C LEU A 103 11.61 0.34 -1.84
N LEU A 104 10.78 0.99 -2.65
CA LEU A 104 11.20 1.58 -3.92
C LEU A 104 12.28 2.65 -3.70
N ALA A 105 12.12 3.50 -2.68
CA ALA A 105 13.13 4.47 -2.30
C ALA A 105 14.46 3.80 -1.89
N GLU A 106 14.40 2.71 -1.12
CA GLU A 106 15.58 1.94 -0.73
C GLU A 106 16.29 1.34 -1.95
N GLN A 107 15.55 0.70 -2.85
CA GLN A 107 16.11 0.08 -4.05
C GLN A 107 16.65 1.10 -5.06
N ILE A 108 16.04 2.27 -5.19
CA ILE A 108 16.53 3.36 -6.05
C ILE A 108 17.76 4.04 -5.45
N ARG A 109 17.87 4.11 -4.12
CA ARG A 109 19.04 4.74 -3.46
C ARG A 109 20.36 4.07 -3.81
N SER A 110 20.34 2.78 -4.17
CA SER A 110 21.52 2.04 -4.62
C SER A 110 21.90 2.31 -6.08
N VAL A 111 21.05 3.02 -6.84
CA VAL A 111 21.35 3.48 -8.20
C VAL A 111 22.11 4.80 -8.12
N GLU A 112 23.28 4.86 -8.78
CA GLU A 112 24.16 6.03 -8.74
C GLU A 112 23.45 7.30 -9.24
N GLY A 113 23.56 8.42 -8.52
CA GLY A 113 22.95 9.69 -8.93
C GLY A 113 21.44 9.82 -8.69
N GLU A 114 20.76 8.79 -8.17
CA GLU A 114 19.30 8.79 -7.98
C GLU A 114 18.86 9.08 -6.53
N GLN A 115 19.76 9.64 -5.71
CA GLN A 115 19.49 9.95 -4.30
C GLN A 115 18.30 10.91 -4.12
N ALA A 116 18.20 11.94 -4.97
CA ALA A 116 17.09 12.88 -4.91
C ALA A 116 15.73 12.20 -5.19
N ARG A 117 15.68 11.30 -6.17
CA ARG A 117 14.49 10.50 -6.48
C ARG A 117 14.10 9.61 -5.30
N ALA A 118 15.08 8.92 -4.72
CA ALA A 118 14.86 8.10 -3.53
C ALA A 118 14.36 8.92 -2.34
N ASP A 119 14.89 10.12 -2.11
CA ASP A 119 14.48 11.00 -1.02
C ASP A 119 13.05 11.52 -1.21
N GLY A 120 12.65 11.86 -2.44
CA GLY A 120 11.28 12.24 -2.78
C GLY A 120 10.28 11.12 -2.49
N LEU A 121 10.58 9.90 -2.92
CA LEU A 121 9.75 8.71 -2.65
C LEU A 121 9.65 8.39 -1.17
N ALA A 122 10.77 8.44 -0.44
CA ALA A 122 10.78 8.26 1.01
C ALA A 122 9.95 9.36 1.70
N GLY A 123 9.93 10.58 1.16
CA GLY A 123 9.07 11.68 1.61
C GLY A 123 7.58 11.35 1.47
N LEU A 124 7.17 10.83 0.31
CA LEU A 124 5.79 10.42 0.03
C LEU A 124 5.35 9.27 0.96
N SER A 125 6.21 8.25 1.14
CA SER A 125 5.97 7.16 2.09
C SER A 125 5.76 7.69 3.51
N ARG A 126 6.64 8.56 4.01
CA ARG A 126 6.49 9.18 5.34
C ARG A 126 5.19 9.99 5.46
N ARG A 127 4.73 10.64 4.39
CA ARG A 127 3.48 11.41 4.39
C ARG A 127 2.26 10.50 4.51
N LEU A 128 2.22 9.38 3.79
CA LEU A 128 1.18 8.34 3.97
C LEU A 128 1.19 7.78 5.38
N ARG A 129 2.37 7.41 5.91
CA ARG A 129 2.52 6.89 7.27
C ARG A 129 1.98 7.83 8.32
N ARG A 130 2.32 9.12 8.24
CA ARG A 130 1.82 10.14 9.17
C ARG A 130 0.31 10.30 9.08
N ALA A 131 -0.27 10.25 7.88
CA ALA A 131 -1.72 10.34 7.70
C ALA A 131 -2.43 9.15 8.35
N ARG A 132 -1.92 7.92 8.14
CA ARG A 132 -2.48 6.69 8.72
C ARG A 132 -2.36 6.66 10.25
N LEU A 133 -1.18 6.96 10.79
CA LEU A 133 -0.94 6.97 12.24
C LEU A 133 -1.56 8.19 12.96
N GLY A 134 -2.08 9.16 12.22
CA GLY A 134 -2.84 10.28 12.79
C GLY A 134 -4.31 9.95 13.08
N ALA A 135 -4.84 8.88 12.46
CA ALA A 135 -6.26 8.49 12.60
C ALA A 135 -6.53 7.57 13.80
N LEU A 136 -5.52 6.85 14.26
CA LEU A 136 -5.59 5.94 15.41
C LEU A 136 -4.28 6.01 16.19
N ASP A 137 -4.33 5.97 17.52
CA ASP A 137 -3.12 6.00 18.33
C ASP A 137 -2.24 4.77 18.07
N HIS A 138 -0.92 4.96 18.20
CA HIS A 138 0.06 3.94 17.81
C HIS A 138 -0.02 2.68 18.66
N ASP A 139 -0.28 2.82 19.96
CA ASP A 139 -0.28 1.68 20.89
C ASP A 139 -1.50 0.78 20.63
N THR A 140 -2.68 1.38 20.46
CA THR A 140 -3.89 0.67 20.00
C THR A 140 -3.65 0.01 18.65
N PHE A 141 -3.02 0.70 17.71
CA PHE A 141 -2.73 0.14 16.39
C PHE A 141 -1.93 -1.17 16.51
N VAL A 142 -0.82 -1.13 17.26
CA VAL A 142 0.07 -2.29 17.45
C VAL A 142 -0.63 -3.40 18.26
N GLU A 143 -1.42 -3.04 19.26
CA GLU A 143 -2.20 -4.01 20.04
C GLU A 143 -3.17 -4.79 19.14
N LEU A 144 -3.96 -4.08 18.34
CA LEU A 144 -4.99 -4.69 17.47
C LEU A 144 -4.38 -5.51 16.34
N GLU A 145 -3.28 -5.05 15.75
CA GLU A 145 -2.53 -5.83 14.77
C GLU A 145 -2.10 -7.18 15.35
N ARG A 146 -1.43 -7.15 16.52
CA ARG A 146 -0.91 -8.35 17.18
C ARG A 146 -2.01 -9.28 17.67
N ASP A 147 -3.09 -8.71 18.20
CA ASP A 147 -4.23 -9.48 18.72
C ASP A 147 -4.91 -10.32 17.62
N LEU A 148 -5.05 -9.79 16.39
CA LEU A 148 -5.58 -10.59 15.29
C LEU A 148 -4.64 -11.75 14.93
N GLU A 149 -3.33 -11.51 14.89
CA GLU A 149 -2.35 -12.56 14.63
C GLU A 149 -2.41 -13.68 15.67
N VAL A 150 -2.57 -13.32 16.95
CA VAL A 150 -2.70 -14.30 18.04
C VAL A 150 -4.00 -15.10 17.94
N ARG A 151 -5.14 -14.46 17.65
CA ARG A 151 -6.45 -15.14 17.54
C ARG A 151 -6.56 -16.08 16.36
N THR A 152 -5.77 -15.82 15.31
CA THR A 152 -5.78 -16.60 14.08
C THR A 152 -4.58 -17.54 13.97
N ALA A 153 -3.75 -17.59 15.02
CA ALA A 153 -2.60 -18.49 15.08
C ALA A 153 -3.07 -19.95 14.97
N GLY A 154 -2.56 -20.65 13.96
CA GLY A 154 -2.89 -22.05 13.70
C GLY A 154 -4.06 -22.29 12.75
N GLU A 155 -4.71 -21.24 12.25
CA GLU A 155 -5.65 -21.36 11.13
C GLU A 155 -4.87 -21.76 9.86
N SER A 156 -5.35 -22.77 9.12
CA SER A 156 -4.71 -23.20 7.87
C SER A 156 -4.76 -22.14 6.76
N THR A 157 -5.67 -21.18 6.89
CA THR A 157 -5.91 -20.07 5.95
C THR A 157 -5.30 -18.76 6.46
N GLN A 158 -4.38 -18.84 7.44
CA GLN A 158 -3.74 -17.69 8.02
C GLN A 158 -3.04 -16.84 6.96
N LEU A 159 -3.39 -15.56 6.91
CA LEU A 159 -2.73 -14.55 6.11
C LEU A 159 -1.81 -13.69 7.01
N PRO A 160 -0.49 -13.79 6.86
CA PRO A 160 0.45 -12.95 7.61
C PRO A 160 0.13 -11.47 7.46
N ARG A 161 0.29 -10.70 8.55
CA ARG A 161 0.04 -9.24 8.60
C ARG A 161 -1.40 -8.83 8.28
N ALA A 162 -2.38 -9.72 8.34
CA ALA A 162 -3.78 -9.35 8.16
C ALA A 162 -4.23 -8.27 9.17
N GLY A 163 -3.67 -8.28 10.39
CA GLY A 163 -3.92 -7.26 11.41
C GLY A 163 -3.56 -5.86 10.93
N LEU A 164 -2.37 -5.71 10.37
CA LEU A 164 -1.91 -4.47 9.76
C LEU A 164 -2.88 -3.95 8.70
N LEU A 165 -3.36 -4.83 7.81
CA LEU A 165 -4.27 -4.46 6.73
C LEU A 165 -5.61 -4.00 7.27
N VAL A 166 -6.20 -4.76 8.20
CA VAL A 166 -7.52 -4.45 8.78
C VAL A 166 -7.49 -3.12 9.53
N VAL A 167 -6.52 -2.94 10.43
CA VAL A 167 -6.42 -1.71 11.22
C VAL A 167 -6.08 -0.50 10.32
N SER A 168 -5.23 -0.69 9.30
CA SER A 168 -4.94 0.36 8.32
C SER A 168 -6.16 0.74 7.48
N ALA A 169 -7.00 -0.23 7.08
CA ALA A 169 -8.21 0.05 6.32
C ALA A 169 -9.20 0.91 7.13
N VAL A 170 -9.35 0.60 8.42
CA VAL A 170 -10.17 1.42 9.32
C VAL A 170 -9.59 2.83 9.48
N ALA A 171 -8.28 2.96 9.71
CA ALA A 171 -7.61 4.25 9.74
C ALA A 171 -7.77 5.05 8.43
N ASP A 172 -7.84 4.36 7.30
CA ASP A 172 -8.06 4.97 5.98
C ASP A 172 -9.49 5.46 5.78
N GLU A 173 -10.51 4.71 6.20
CA GLU A 173 -11.91 5.17 6.18
C GLU A 173 -12.13 6.37 7.11
N LEU A 174 -11.53 6.36 8.31
CA LEU A 174 -11.66 7.45 9.28
C LEU A 174 -11.11 8.79 8.76
N ARG A 175 -10.19 8.75 7.80
CA ARG A 175 -9.65 9.93 7.12
C ARG A 175 -10.26 10.18 5.73
N GLY A 176 -11.36 9.49 5.40
CA GLY A 176 -12.16 9.72 4.20
C GLY A 176 -11.75 8.97 2.95
N LEU A 177 -11.00 7.86 3.05
CA LEU A 177 -10.82 6.94 1.92
C LEU A 177 -11.92 5.89 1.92
N GLU A 178 -12.96 6.19 1.16
CA GLU A 178 -14.17 5.38 1.11
C GLU A 178 -13.95 4.02 0.43
N GLY A 179 -14.57 2.99 1.01
CA GLY A 179 -14.71 1.65 0.40
C GLY A 179 -13.55 0.69 0.64
N VAL A 180 -12.49 1.12 1.34
CA VAL A 180 -11.33 0.27 1.64
C VAL A 180 -11.62 -0.77 2.70
N GLU A 181 -12.31 -0.39 3.79
CA GLU A 181 -12.65 -1.34 4.86
C GLU A 181 -13.63 -2.38 4.31
N SER A 182 -14.73 -1.94 3.69
CA SER A 182 -15.76 -2.85 3.18
C SER A 182 -15.22 -3.81 2.13
N SER A 183 -14.42 -3.33 1.16
CA SER A 183 -13.81 -4.16 0.12
C SER A 183 -12.75 -5.12 0.67
N LEU A 184 -11.98 -4.72 1.69
CA LEU A 184 -11.02 -5.60 2.36
C LEU A 184 -11.73 -6.69 3.18
N LEU A 185 -12.67 -6.30 4.03
CA LEU A 185 -13.39 -7.22 4.90
C LEU A 185 -14.26 -8.21 4.13
N GLN A 186 -14.83 -7.80 2.99
CA GLN A 186 -15.57 -8.72 2.11
C GLN A 186 -14.69 -9.89 1.66
N TRP A 187 -13.46 -9.62 1.23
CA TRP A 187 -12.53 -10.66 0.79
C TRP A 187 -11.97 -11.47 1.97
N LEU A 188 -11.54 -10.80 3.05
CA LEU A 188 -11.02 -11.49 4.26
C LEU A 188 -12.08 -12.32 4.99
N ALA A 189 -13.36 -12.18 4.63
CA ALA A 189 -14.47 -12.94 5.20
C ALA A 189 -15.14 -13.88 4.17
N ASP A 190 -14.53 -14.09 3.01
CA ASP A 190 -15.02 -15.01 1.99
C ASP A 190 -15.00 -16.46 2.53
N PRO A 191 -16.16 -17.13 2.64
CA PRO A 191 -16.25 -18.48 3.19
C PRO A 191 -15.61 -19.55 2.29
N GLU A 192 -15.32 -19.26 1.03
CA GLU A 192 -14.59 -20.17 0.15
C GLU A 192 -13.08 -20.16 0.42
N VAL A 193 -12.57 -19.08 1.03
CA VAL A 193 -11.14 -18.89 1.28
C VAL A 193 -10.80 -19.01 2.76
N PHE A 194 -11.66 -18.51 3.65
CA PHE A 194 -11.37 -18.37 5.07
C PHE A 194 -12.41 -19.07 5.96
N SER A 195 -11.96 -19.53 7.13
CA SER A 195 -12.85 -20.17 8.11
C SER A 195 -13.81 -19.16 8.75
N PRO A 196 -14.95 -19.63 9.32
CA PRO A 196 -15.83 -18.77 10.12
C PRO A 196 -15.14 -18.16 11.36
N THR A 197 -14.15 -18.84 11.92
CA THR A 197 -13.36 -18.35 13.07
C THR A 197 -12.50 -17.16 12.64
N TRP A 198 -11.76 -17.31 11.52
CA TRP A 198 -10.98 -16.24 10.90
C TRP A 198 -11.84 -15.01 10.60
N ALA A 199 -12.95 -15.23 9.88
CA ALA A 199 -13.82 -14.14 9.45
C ALA A 199 -14.44 -13.37 10.64
N ARG A 200 -14.67 -14.05 11.78
CA ARG A 200 -15.12 -13.40 13.02
C ARG A 200 -14.01 -12.58 13.67
N ALA A 201 -12.79 -13.11 13.73
CA ALA A 201 -11.63 -12.41 14.29
C ALA A 201 -11.31 -11.13 13.50
N VAL A 202 -11.33 -11.20 12.16
CA VAL A 202 -11.14 -10.04 11.28
C VAL A 202 -12.20 -8.96 11.53
N ARG A 203 -13.49 -9.32 11.53
CA ARG A 203 -14.59 -8.38 11.80
C ARG A 203 -14.49 -7.75 13.20
N THR A 204 -14.18 -8.56 14.21
CA THR A 204 -13.99 -8.08 15.59
C THR A 204 -12.84 -7.08 15.68
N THR A 205 -11.75 -7.31 14.95
CA THR A 205 -10.60 -6.39 14.92
C THR A 205 -10.96 -5.06 14.29
N ALA A 206 -11.72 -5.07 13.18
CA ALA A 206 -12.22 -3.86 12.54
C ALA A 206 -13.18 -3.07 13.47
N ASP A 207 -14.10 -3.77 14.13
CA ASP A 207 -15.02 -3.16 15.10
C ASP A 207 -14.27 -2.50 16.26
N ARG A 208 -13.25 -3.18 16.81
CA ARG A 208 -12.39 -2.63 17.88
C ARG A 208 -11.60 -1.42 17.41
N ALA A 209 -11.03 -1.45 16.19
CA ALA A 209 -10.30 -0.32 15.62
C ALA A 209 -11.23 0.90 15.44
N ARG A 210 -12.46 0.69 14.97
CA ARG A 210 -13.47 1.76 14.85
C ARG A 210 -13.86 2.33 16.21
N ALA A 211 -14.05 1.47 17.22
CA ALA A 211 -14.43 1.91 18.56
C ALA A 211 -13.31 2.65 19.30
N ALA A 212 -12.05 2.32 19.00
CA ALA A 212 -10.88 2.97 19.58
C ALA A 212 -10.52 4.30 18.91
N ALA A 213 -11.05 4.57 17.71
CA ALA A 213 -10.97 5.88 17.10
C ALA A 213 -11.62 6.90 18.04
N SER A 214 -10.82 7.82 18.58
CA SER A 214 -11.37 8.95 19.31
C SER A 214 -12.35 9.67 18.38
N PRO A 215 -13.52 10.14 18.88
CA PRO A 215 -14.31 11.08 18.09
C PRO A 215 -13.40 12.28 17.83
N VAL A 216 -12.90 12.39 16.59
CA VAL A 216 -12.29 13.62 16.11
C VAL A 216 -13.35 14.66 16.41
N GLY A 217 -13.02 15.57 17.35
CA GLY A 217 -13.97 16.52 17.86
C GLY A 217 -14.73 17.13 16.70
N VAL A 218 -16.06 16.96 16.70
CA VAL A 218 -16.98 17.82 15.98
C VAL A 218 -16.88 19.18 16.68
N GLY A 219 -15.73 19.83 16.49
CA GLY A 219 -15.42 21.17 16.92
C GLY A 219 -15.98 22.09 15.85
N GLN A 220 -17.20 22.56 16.11
CA GLN A 220 -17.73 23.85 15.70
C GLN A 220 -16.79 24.67 14.80
N ARG A 221 -17.11 24.77 13.50
CA ARG A 221 -17.21 26.03 12.74
C ARG A 221 -18.21 25.85 11.60
#